data_AF-A0A2D4TS55-F1
#
_entry.id   AF-A0A2D4TS55-F1
#
_cell.length_a   1.000
_cell.length_b   1.000
_cell.length_c   1.000
_cell.angle_alpha   90.00
_cell.angle_beta   90.00
_cell.angle_gamma   90.00
#
_symmetry.space_group_name_H-M   'P 1'
#
loop_
_entity.id
_entity.type
_entity.pdbx_description
1 polymer ?
#
loop_
_entity_poly.entity_id
_entity_poly.type
_entity_poly.pdbx_seq_one_letter_code
_entity_poly.pdbx_strand_id
1 'polypeptide(L)'
;MGVMFCLFIALPNVLNFFQTVGPNIVKVSTDISNFMSFVLSMSFGFGLAFQIPIIVNALISLKIASKQSIIKYRGFVLVMCFIFGMIFTPPDIVSQFLMAIPMYILFEIGLIFSYEKKSKSIS
;
A
#
# COMPACT_ATOMS: atom_id res chain seq x y z
N MET A 1 -3.05 8.13 -10.11
CA MET A 1 -3.72 8.24 -8.80
C MET A 1 -2.80 7.91 -7.62
N GLY A 2 -2.00 6.84 -7.65
CA GLY A 2 -1.09 6.51 -6.54
C GLY A 2 -0.09 7.59 -6.16
N VAL A 3 0.57 8.21 -7.14
CA VAL A 3 1.49 9.35 -6.89
C VAL A 3 0.77 10.55 -6.29
N MET A 4 -0.47 10.83 -6.74
CA MET A 4 -1.28 11.92 -6.21
C MET A 4 -1.68 11.65 -4.74
N PHE A 5 -2.09 10.42 -4.41
CA PHE A 5 -2.35 10.01 -3.03
C PHE A 5 -1.09 10.15 -2.15
N CYS A 6 0.06 9.73 -2.67
CA CYS A 6 1.33 9.87 -1.97
C CYS A 6 1.64 11.34 -1.65
N LEU A 7 1.58 12.23 -2.64
CA LEU A 7 1.97 13.64 -2.46
C LEU A 7 0.99 14.45 -1.60
N PHE A 8 -0.32 14.19 -1.69
CA PHE A 8 -1.33 14.99 -0.98
C PHE A 8 -1.77 14.40 0.37
N ILE A 9 -1.61 13.10 0.60
CA ILE A 9 -2.08 12.44 1.82
C ILE A 9 -0.92 11.84 2.59
N ALA A 10 -0.11 10.98 1.98
CA ALA A 10 0.95 10.29 2.72
C ALA A 10 2.08 11.25 3.13
N LEU A 11 2.60 12.03 2.19
CA LEU A 11 3.73 12.93 2.41
C LEU A 11 3.51 13.98 3.51
N PRO A 12 2.40 14.75 3.54
CA PRO A 12 2.18 15.72 4.62
C PRO A 12 2.05 15.05 5.99
N ASN A 13 1.48 13.84 6.07
CA ASN A 13 1.38 13.08 7.31
C ASN A 13 2.76 12.62 7.81
N VAL A 14 3.64 12.15 6.90
CA VAL A 14 5.04 11.80 7.24
C VAL A 14 5.81 13.03 7.70
N LEU A 15 5.69 14.16 6.98
CA LEU A 15 6.39 15.39 7.32
C LEU A 15 5.94 15.97 8.67
N ASN A 16 4.64 15.95 8.94
CA ASN A 16 4.09 16.37 10.23
C ASN A 16 4.61 15.47 11.35
N PHE A 17 4.63 14.15 11.13
CA PHE A 17 5.25 13.21 12.07
C PHE A 17 6.70 13.58 12.37
N PHE A 18 7.55 13.73 11.34
CA PHE A 18 8.96 14.10 11.52
C PHE A 18 9.16 15.40 12.30
N GLN A 19 8.27 16.37 12.16
CA GLN A 19 8.31 17.63 12.93
C GLN A 19 7.93 17.40 14.41
N THR A 20 6.93 16.57 14.69
CA THR A 20 6.50 16.26 16.07
C THR A 20 7.50 15.43 16.89
N VAL A 21 8.42 14.69 16.28
CA VAL A 21 9.41 13.85 17.00
C VAL A 21 10.79 14.51 17.20
N GLY A 22 10.95 15.81 16.95
CA GLY A 22 12.27 16.48 17.00
C GLY A 22 12.99 16.43 18.36
N PRO A 23 14.26 16.86 18.52
CA PRO A 23 15.39 17.01 17.60
C PRO A 23 16.42 15.87 17.73
N ASN A 24 16.13 14.79 18.46
CA ASN A 24 17.10 13.72 18.75
C ASN A 24 17.26 12.69 17.61
N ILE A 25 16.34 12.71 16.63
CA ILE A 25 16.42 11.94 15.37
C ILE A 25 16.76 12.88 14.18
N VAL A 26 16.71 14.20 14.40
CA VAL A 26 16.76 15.27 13.38
C VAL A 26 18.21 15.62 12.97
N LYS A 27 19.19 14.81 13.36
CA LYS A 27 20.58 14.97 12.86
C LYS A 27 20.84 14.30 11.51
N VAL A 28 19.88 13.60 10.90
CA VAL A 28 20.20 12.65 9.80
C VAL A 28 19.58 12.99 8.42
N SER A 29 18.89 14.13 8.23
CA SER A 29 18.11 14.34 6.97
C SER A 29 18.26 15.71 6.29
N THR A 30 19.28 16.51 6.60
CA THR A 30 19.55 17.76 5.87
C THR A 30 20.02 17.56 4.43
N ASP A 31 20.27 16.31 4.00
CA ASP A 31 20.52 16.01 2.59
C ASP A 31 19.19 15.95 1.82
N ILE A 32 18.94 17.00 1.03
CA ILE A 32 17.81 17.10 0.10
C ILE A 32 17.71 15.85 -0.80
N SER A 33 18.85 15.21 -1.07
CA SER A 33 18.97 13.97 -1.84
C SER A 33 18.26 12.78 -1.18
N ASN A 34 18.43 12.61 0.13
CA ASN A 34 17.79 11.51 0.88
C ASN A 34 16.29 11.72 0.99
N PHE A 35 15.86 12.97 1.21
CA PHE A 35 14.44 13.33 1.20
C PHE A 35 13.80 13.07 -0.15
N MET A 36 14.42 13.53 -1.24
CA MET A 36 13.91 13.30 -2.59
C MET A 36 13.86 11.80 -2.93
N SER A 37 14.88 11.04 -2.56
CA SER A 37 14.92 9.59 -2.75
C SER A 37 13.81 8.88 -1.97
N PHE A 38 13.54 9.32 -0.73
CA PHE A 38 12.42 8.83 0.06
C PHE A 38 11.07 9.10 -0.63
N VAL A 39 10.82 10.36 -1.02
CA VAL A 39 9.56 10.75 -1.69
C VAL A 39 9.36 10.00 -3.00
N LEU A 40 10.44 9.83 -3.79
CA LEU A 40 10.42 9.06 -5.03
C LEU A 40 10.08 7.59 -4.77
N SER A 41 10.78 6.92 -3.87
CA SER A 41 10.54 5.51 -3.52
C SER A 41 9.12 5.28 -2.98
N MET A 42 8.65 6.16 -2.09
CA MET A 42 7.29 6.10 -1.56
C MET A 42 6.25 6.31 -2.66
N SER A 43 6.48 7.27 -3.56
CA SER A 43 5.61 7.53 -4.73
C SER A 43 5.54 6.33 -5.66
N PHE A 44 6.67 5.66 -5.92
CA PHE A 44 6.72 4.43 -6.69
C PHE A 44 5.94 3.30 -6.01
N GLY A 45 6.17 3.06 -4.72
CA GLY A 45 5.49 1.98 -4.01
C GLY A 45 3.97 2.21 -3.90
N PHE A 46 3.50 3.46 -3.72
CA PHE A 46 2.07 3.76 -3.83
C PHE A 46 1.56 3.63 -5.27
N GLY A 47 2.36 3.98 -6.27
CA GLY A 47 2.02 3.72 -7.67
C GLY A 47 1.74 2.24 -7.94
N LEU A 48 2.58 1.35 -7.41
CA LEU A 48 2.41 -0.10 -7.49
C LEU A 48 1.23 -0.59 -6.65
N ALA A 49 1.04 -0.05 -5.45
CA ALA A 49 -0.07 -0.40 -4.57
C ALA A 49 -1.43 -0.16 -5.23
N PHE A 50 -1.56 0.91 -6.02
CA PHE A 50 -2.79 1.22 -6.75
C PHE A 50 -3.12 0.20 -7.86
N GLN A 51 -2.20 -0.70 -8.21
CA GLN A 51 -2.46 -1.83 -9.11
C GLN A 51 -3.08 -3.03 -8.39
N ILE A 52 -2.94 -3.12 -7.06
CA ILE A 52 -3.48 -4.24 -6.26
C ILE A 52 -4.99 -4.46 -6.50
N PRO A 53 -5.86 -3.43 -6.47
CA PRO A 53 -7.29 -3.65 -6.69
C PRO A 53 -7.60 -4.25 -8.07
N ILE A 54 -6.88 -3.78 -9.09
CA ILE A 54 -7.02 -4.24 -10.48
C ILE A 54 -6.58 -5.70 -10.60
N ILE A 55 -5.44 -6.05 -10.01
CA ILE A 55 -4.90 -7.42 -9.99
C ILE A 55 -5.87 -8.37 -9.28
N VAL A 56 -6.37 -7.99 -8.09
CA VAL A 56 -7.34 -8.82 -7.34
C VAL A 56 -8.60 -9.05 -8.15
N ASN A 57 -9.16 -8.00 -8.75
CA ASN A 57 -10.36 -8.14 -9.57
C ASN A 57 -10.12 -8.99 -10.83
N ALA A 58 -8.95 -8.85 -11.46
CA ALA A 58 -8.56 -9.67 -12.61
C ALA A 58 -8.44 -11.14 -12.24
N LEU A 59 -7.77 -11.47 -11.13
CA LEU A 59 -7.60 -12.86 -10.65
C LEU A 59 -8.96 -13.55 -10.39
N ILE A 60 -9.91 -12.85 -9.79
CA ILE A 60 -11.25 -13.37 -9.53
C ILE A 60 -12.07 -13.47 -10.82
N SER A 61 -12.03 -12.44 -11.68
CA SER A 61 -12.79 -12.41 -12.93
C SER A 61 -12.33 -13.47 -13.94
N LEU A 62 -11.02 -13.76 -13.96
CA LEU A 62 -10.40 -14.80 -14.79
C LEU A 62 -10.55 -16.21 -14.19
N LYS A 63 -11.21 -16.36 -13.03
CA LYS A 63 -11.32 -17.62 -12.27
C LYS A 63 -9.98 -18.27 -11.91
N ILE A 64 -8.89 -17.51 -11.89
CA ILE A 64 -7.56 -17.99 -11.45
C ILE A 64 -7.58 -18.22 -9.94
N ALA A 65 -8.29 -17.37 -9.18
CA ALA A 65 -8.53 -17.53 -7.76
C ALA A 65 -10.01 -17.25 -7.45
N SER A 66 -10.58 -17.98 -6.48
CA SER A 66 -11.93 -17.68 -5.99
C SER A 66 -11.89 -16.55 -4.95
N LYS A 67 -12.99 -15.81 -4.82
CA LYS A 67 -13.12 -14.74 -3.81
C LYS A 67 -12.90 -15.31 -2.40
N GLN A 68 -13.43 -16.50 -2.13
CA GLN A 68 -13.25 -17.21 -0.87
C GLN A 68 -11.78 -17.57 -0.58
N SER A 69 -11.02 -18.00 -1.59
CA SER A 69 -9.58 -18.27 -1.41
C SER A 69 -8.84 -16.99 -1.03
N ILE A 70 -9.09 -15.88 -1.73
CA ILE A 70 -8.42 -14.60 -1.44
C ILE A 70 -8.75 -14.08 -0.03
N ILE A 71 -10.00 -14.26 0.44
CA ILE A 71 -10.40 -13.91 1.81
C ILE A 71 -9.56 -14.68 2.86
N LYS A 72 -9.28 -15.98 2.63
CA LYS A 72 -8.44 -16.77 3.56
C LYS A 72 -7.00 -16.25 3.63
N TYR A 73 -6.50 -15.63 2.56
CA TYR A 73 -5.16 -15.07 2.50
C TYR A 73 -5.05 -13.61 2.99
N ARG A 74 -6.12 -13.01 3.55
CA ARG A 74 -6.10 -11.64 4.10
C ARG A 74 -4.93 -11.38 5.06
N GLY A 75 -4.70 -12.31 5.99
CA GLY A 75 -3.58 -12.21 6.93
C GLY A 75 -2.21 -12.21 6.25
N PHE A 76 -2.05 -13.01 5.19
CA PHE A 76 -0.83 -13.04 4.39
C PHE A 76 -0.64 -11.73 3.62
N VAL A 77 -1.70 -11.18 3.02
CA VAL A 77 -1.65 -9.89 2.31
C VAL A 77 -1.26 -8.76 3.26
N LEU A 78 -1.80 -8.75 4.48
CA LEU A 78 -1.43 -7.75 5.49
C LEU A 78 0.07 -7.79 5.81
N VAL A 79 0.64 -8.99 6.02
CA VAL A 79 2.09 -9.15 6.22
C VAL A 79 2.88 -8.67 5.00
N MET A 80 2.43 -9.01 3.79
CA MET A 80 3.07 -8.54 2.55
C MET A 80 3.05 -7.01 2.45
N CYS A 81 1.96 -6.33 2.82
CA CYS A 81 1.90 -4.87 2.86
C CYS A 81 2.98 -4.27 3.79
N PHE A 82 3.24 -4.88 4.94
CA PHE A 82 4.32 -4.44 5.84
C PHE A 82 5.72 -4.69 5.29
N ILE A 83 5.93 -5.83 4.61
CA ILE A 83 7.20 -6.14 3.93
C ILE A 83 7.45 -5.13 2.80
N PHE A 84 6.45 -4.86 1.98
CA PHE A 84 6.54 -3.82 0.94
C PHE A 84 6.77 -2.43 1.53
N GLY A 85 6.10 -2.10 2.64
CA GLY A 85 6.36 -0.86 3.38
C GLY A 85 7.83 -0.72 3.73
N MET A 86 8.44 -1.75 4.33
CA MET A 86 9.86 -1.75 4.71
C MET A 86 10.84 -1.62 3.51
N ILE A 87 10.42 -2.01 2.30
CA ILE A 87 11.25 -1.86 1.08
C ILE A 87 11.21 -0.42 0.58
N PHE A 88 10.04 0.23 0.63
CA PHE A 88 9.81 1.55 0.03
C PHE A 88 9.90 2.70 1.02
N THR A 89 9.89 2.42 2.32
CA THR A 89 10.15 3.38 3.39
C THR A 89 11.42 2.98 4.14
N PRO A 90 12.07 3.90 4.87
CA PRO A 90 13.06 3.52 5.87
C PRO A 90 12.46 2.51 6.86
N PRO A 91 13.29 1.83 7.68
CA PRO A 91 12.84 0.96 8.77
C PRO A 91 12.28 1.78 9.95
N ASP A 92 11.46 2.78 9.66
CA ASP A 92 10.74 3.59 10.63
C ASP A 92 9.29 3.12 10.71
N ILE A 93 8.84 2.85 11.94
CA ILE A 93 7.54 2.23 12.18
C ILE A 93 6.40 3.10 11.63
N VAL A 94 6.50 4.43 11.76
CA VAL A 94 5.37 5.30 11.40
C VAL A 94 5.17 5.40 9.89
N SER A 95 6.21 5.65 9.10
CA SER A 95 6.09 5.70 7.65
C SER A 95 5.74 4.32 7.08
N GLN A 96 6.23 3.25 7.69
CA GLN A 96 5.87 1.88 7.31
C GLN A 96 4.37 1.62 7.49
N PHE A 97 3.78 2.00 8.63
CA PHE A 97 2.35 1.88 8.87
C PHE A 97 1.53 2.80 7.95
N LEU A 98 1.99 4.03 7.73
CA LEU A 98 1.34 5.00 6.86
C LEU A 98 1.30 4.53 5.40
N MET A 99 2.22 3.66 4.99
CA MET A 99 2.21 3.00 3.69
C MET A 99 1.40 1.70 3.69
N ALA A 100 1.62 0.81 4.67
CA ALA A 100 0.98 -0.50 4.72
C ALA A 100 -0.55 -0.41 4.88
N ILE A 101 -1.05 0.55 5.66
CA ILE A 101 -2.49 0.70 5.90
C ILE A 101 -3.25 1.04 4.60
N PRO A 102 -2.89 2.10 3.83
CA PRO A 102 -3.57 2.37 2.57
C PRO A 102 -3.42 1.24 1.55
N MET A 103 -2.28 0.54 1.52
CA MET A 103 -2.12 -0.64 0.65
C MET A 103 -3.14 -1.74 0.99
N TYR A 104 -3.33 -2.03 2.27
CA TYR A 104 -4.30 -3.01 2.72
C TYR A 104 -5.75 -2.57 2.43
N ILE A 105 -6.06 -1.28 2.60
CA ILE A 105 -7.36 -0.72 2.25
C ILE A 105 -7.62 -0.88 0.75
N LEU A 106 -6.65 -0.61 -0.11
CA LEU A 106 -6.76 -0.81 -1.56
C LEU A 106 -7.05 -2.28 -1.90
N PHE A 107 -6.39 -3.22 -1.22
CA PHE A 107 -6.69 -4.64 -1.37
C PHE A 107 -8.14 -4.98 -1.00
N GLU A 108 -8.64 -4.51 0.14
CA GLU A 108 -10.03 -4.75 0.57
C GLU A 108 -11.03 -4.12 -0.41
N ILE A 109 -10.76 -2.91 -0.91
CA ILE A 109 -11.55 -2.27 -1.97
C ILE A 109 -11.60 -3.18 -3.20
N GLY A 110 -10.45 -3.66 -3.69
CA GLY A 110 -10.40 -4.57 -4.84
C GLY A 110 -11.21 -5.84 -4.65
N LEU A 111 -11.16 -6.42 -3.46
CA LEU A 111 -11.90 -7.62 -3.10
C LEU A 111 -13.41 -7.38 -3.01
N ILE A 112 -13.83 -6.25 -2.44
CA ILE A 112 -15.25 -5.86 -2.33
C ILE A 112 -15.85 -5.63 -3.71
N PHE A 113 -15.19 -4.83 -4.55
CA PHE A 113 -15.64 -4.50 -5.90
C PHE A 113 -15.50 -5.66 -6.89
N SER A 114 -14.82 -6.74 -6.52
CA SER A 114 -14.74 -7.91 -7.38
C SER A 114 -16.09 -8.63 -7.47
N TYR A 115 -16.61 -8.68 -8.70
CA TYR A 115 -17.83 -9.36 -9.07
C TYR A 115 -17.55 -10.84 -9.32
N GLU A 116 -18.04 -11.69 -8.42
CA GLU A 116 -18.10 -13.13 -8.67
C GLU A 116 -19.19 -13.39 -9.72
N LYS A 117 -18.81 -13.70 -10.97
CA LYS A 117 -19.74 -14.30 -11.93
C LYS A 117 -20.11 -15.69 -11.38
N LYS A 118 -21.24 -15.78 -10.68
CA LYS A 118 -21.85 -17.05 -10.25
C LYS A 118 -22.00 -17.91 -11.50
N SER A 119 -21.23 -18.99 -11.59
CA SER A 119 -21.38 -19.96 -12.67
C SER A 119 -22.80 -20.50 -12.58
N LYS A 120 -23.61 -20.21 -13.60
CA LYS A 120 -24.94 -20.79 -13.78
C LYS A 120 -24.75 -22.31 -13.75
N SER A 121 -25.21 -22.98 -12.69
CA SER A 121 -25.30 -24.44 -12.69
C SER A 121 -26.38 -24.77 -13.71
N ILE A 122 -25.96 -25.22 -14.89
CA ILE A 122 -26.85 -25.80 -15.88
C ILE A 122 -27.14 -27.20 -15.34
N SER A 123 -28.31 -27.33 -14.71
CA SER A 123 -28.98 -28.59 -14.38
C SER A 123 -29.56 -29.21 -15.64
#